data_AF-A0A0P1H8T4-F1
#
_entry.id   AF-A0A0P1H8T4-F1
#
_cell.length_a   1.000
_cell.length_b   1.000
_cell.length_c   1.000
_cell.angle_alpha   90.00
_cell.angle_beta   90.00
_cell.angle_gamma   90.00
#
_symmetry.space_group_name_H-M   'P 1'
#
loop_
_entity.id
_entity.type
_entity.pdbx_description
1 polymer ?
#
loop_
_entity_poly.entity_id
_entity_poly.type
_entity_poly.pdbx_seq_one_letter_code
_entity_poly.pdbx_strand_id
1 'polypeptide(L)'
;MNDDCCRENLCLAADTSISGERVARELDALVRLYGKPACIVSDNGTEFTSRTILKWADRNGVDWHYIDPGKPQQNAFIESFNGSLRDELLNEELFDTLDDARRKLALWRYDYNTVRPHSSLGNRTPKQARQALELFEGSAPAALAKPETDDYQNQTRRLSS
;
A
#
# COMPACT_ATOMS: atom_id res chain seq x y z
N MET A 1 3.05 1.46 -8.90
CA MET A 1 3.30 1.63 -7.45
C MET A 1 2.57 0.55 -6.70
N ASN A 2 3.24 -0.13 -5.76
CA ASN A 2 2.66 -1.19 -4.95
C ASN A 2 2.80 -0.85 -3.47
N ASP A 3 1.84 -1.31 -2.67
CA ASP A 3 1.85 -1.27 -1.21
C ASP A 3 2.54 -2.53 -0.68
N ASP A 4 3.59 -2.37 0.13
CA ASP A 4 4.40 -3.51 0.59
C ASP A 4 3.66 -4.36 1.65
N CYS A 5 2.81 -3.74 2.47
CA CYS A 5 2.12 -4.39 3.58
C CYS A 5 1.03 -5.34 3.09
N CYS A 6 0.22 -4.92 2.13
CA CYS A 6 -0.90 -5.71 1.61
C CYS A 6 -0.68 -6.26 0.20
N ARG A 7 0.46 -5.94 -0.43
CA ARG A 7 0.79 -6.29 -1.82
C ARG A 7 -0.17 -5.70 -2.86
N GLU A 8 -1.00 -4.74 -2.48
CA GLU A 8 -1.94 -4.11 -3.42
C GLU A 8 -1.17 -3.26 -4.43
N ASN A 9 -1.47 -3.44 -5.72
CA ASN A 9 -0.99 -2.51 -6.73
C ASN A 9 -1.91 -1.29 -6.76
N LEU A 10 -1.36 -0.13 -6.41
CA LEU A 10 -2.10 1.12 -6.29
C LEU A 10 -2.19 1.86 -7.63
N CYS A 11 -1.19 1.69 -8.49
CA CYS A 11 -1.15 2.33 -9.80
C CYS A 11 -0.31 1.53 -10.80
N LEU A 12 -0.89 1.35 -11.99
CA LEU A 12 -0.20 1.03 -13.24
C LEU A 12 -0.50 2.16 -14.22
N ALA A 13 0.55 2.89 -14.63
CA ALA A 13 0.42 4.01 -15.54
C ALA A 13 1.06 3.64 -16.89
N ALA A 14 0.33 3.92 -17.98
CA ALA A 14 0.87 3.92 -19.32
C ALA A 14 0.89 5.34 -19.89
N ASP A 15 2.05 5.71 -20.43
CA ASP A 15 2.27 6.95 -21.15
C ASP A 15 3.37 6.74 -22.20
N THR A 16 3.50 7.67 -23.16
CA THR A 16 4.60 7.65 -24.13
C THR A 16 5.95 7.99 -23.50
N SER A 17 5.94 8.65 -22.34
CA SER A 17 7.12 8.90 -21.51
C SER A 17 6.72 9.02 -20.04
N ILE A 18 7.49 8.39 -19.16
CA ILE A 18 7.30 8.46 -17.71
C ILE A 18 8.41 9.33 -17.12
N SER A 19 8.21 10.65 -17.15
CA SER A 19 9.11 11.60 -16.51
C SER A 19 8.89 11.66 -15.00
N GLY A 20 9.85 12.25 -14.26
CA GLY A 20 9.66 12.54 -12.84
C GLY A 20 8.42 13.39 -12.54
N GLU A 21 7.99 14.26 -13.45
CA GLU A 21 6.74 15.01 -13.33
C GLU A 21 5.51 14.13 -13.48
N ARG A 22 5.54 13.13 -14.38
CA ARG A 22 4.48 12.14 -14.47
C ARG A 22 4.39 11.33 -13.18
N VAL A 23 5.52 10.85 -12.66
CA VAL A 23 5.58 10.10 -11.40
C VAL A 23 5.05 10.94 -10.23
N ALA A 24 5.46 12.20 -10.09
CA ALA A 24 4.97 13.09 -9.04
C ALA A 24 3.44 13.29 -9.08
N ARG A 25 2.85 13.39 -10.29
CA ARG A 25 1.39 13.48 -10.46
C ARG A 25 0.66 12.22 -9.97
N GLU A 26 1.19 11.05 -10.30
CA GLU A 26 0.61 9.79 -9.82
C GLU A 26 0.73 9.68 -8.30
N LEU A 27 1.89 10.05 -7.73
CA LEU A 27 2.07 10.06 -6.28
C LEU A 27 1.12 11.04 -5.57
N ASP A 28 0.91 12.24 -6.12
CA ASP A 28 -0.09 13.20 -5.59
C ASP A 28 -1.50 12.59 -5.60
N ALA A 29 -1.88 11.87 -6.66
CA ALA A 29 -3.17 11.19 -6.73
C ALA A 29 -3.29 10.08 -5.68
N LEU A 30 -2.23 9.28 -5.52
CA LEU A 30 -2.18 8.21 -4.51
C LEU A 30 -2.26 8.76 -3.08
N VAL A 31 -1.55 9.84 -2.78
CA VAL A 31 -1.60 10.48 -1.45
C VAL A 31 -3.00 10.99 -1.12
N ARG A 32 -3.75 11.49 -2.12
CA ARG A 32 -5.14 11.92 -1.92
C ARG A 32 -6.10 10.76 -1.65
N LEU A 33 -5.83 9.59 -2.23
CA LEU A 33 -6.71 8.42 -2.12
C LEU A 33 -6.40 7.55 -0.90
N TYR A 34 -5.12 7.37 -0.58
CA TYR A 34 -4.65 6.40 0.41
C TYR A 34 -3.94 7.05 1.61
N GLY A 35 -3.76 8.37 1.59
CA GLY A 35 -2.94 9.06 2.57
C GLY A 35 -1.46 8.99 2.24
N LYS A 36 -0.66 9.65 3.08
CA LYS A 36 0.78 9.80 2.88
C LYS A 36 1.52 8.53 3.33
N PRO A 37 2.37 7.91 2.50
CA PRO A 37 3.19 6.79 2.94
C PRO A 37 4.29 7.27 3.90
N ALA A 38 4.76 6.38 4.79
CA ALA A 38 5.91 6.66 5.63
C ALA A 38 7.21 6.76 4.82
N CYS A 39 7.38 5.86 3.86
CA CYS A 39 8.56 5.80 3.00
C CYS A 39 8.18 5.27 1.61
N ILE A 40 8.88 5.74 0.58
CA ILE A 40 8.85 5.18 -0.78
C ILE A 40 10.17 4.49 -1.04
N VAL A 41 10.10 3.26 -1.57
CA VAL A 41 11.28 2.51 -2.01
C VAL A 41 11.28 2.43 -3.54
N SER A 42 12.42 2.74 -4.17
CA SER A 42 12.57 2.64 -5.63
C SER A 42 13.96 2.17 -6.04
N ASP A 43 14.11 1.78 -7.30
CA ASP A 43 15.42 1.69 -7.93
C ASP A 43 16.00 3.08 -8.25
N ASN A 44 17.21 3.08 -8.82
CA ASN A 44 17.94 4.28 -9.22
C ASN A 44 17.53 4.80 -10.62
N GLY A 45 16.31 4.49 -11.08
CA GLY A 45 15.76 5.00 -12.33
C GLY A 45 15.80 6.52 -12.41
N THR A 46 16.00 7.05 -13.61
CA THR A 46 16.16 8.50 -13.86
C THR A 46 14.90 9.30 -13.50
N GLU A 47 13.73 8.68 -13.61
CA GLU A 47 12.45 9.23 -13.21
C GLU A 47 12.37 9.44 -11.70
N PHE A 48 12.92 8.50 -10.91
CA PHE A 48 12.92 8.50 -9.44
C PHE A 48 14.06 9.30 -8.83
N THR A 49 15.17 9.47 -9.55
CA THR A 49 16.33 10.29 -9.14
C THR A 49 16.25 11.73 -9.66
N SER A 50 15.14 12.10 -10.31
CA SER A 50 14.93 13.44 -10.84
C SER A 50 14.76 14.51 -9.75
N ARG A 51 15.17 15.75 -10.05
CA ARG A 51 14.96 16.91 -9.15
C ARG A 51 13.49 17.12 -8.78
N THR A 52 12.58 16.79 -9.68
CA THR A 52 11.14 16.90 -9.45
C THR A 52 10.68 15.97 -8.34
N ILE A 53 11.16 14.71 -8.35
CA ILE A 53 10.82 13.73 -7.32
C ILE A 53 11.44 14.07 -5.97
N LEU A 54 12.71 14.50 -5.95
CA LEU A 54 13.36 14.93 -4.70
C LEU A 54 12.60 16.11 -4.05
N LYS A 55 12.18 17.10 -4.85
CA LYS A 55 11.34 18.21 -4.36
C LYS A 55 9.97 17.76 -3.90
N TRP A 56 9.36 16.80 -4.61
CA TRP A 56 8.06 16.25 -4.23
C TRP A 56 8.14 15.54 -2.88
N ALA A 57 9.16 14.72 -2.66
CA ALA A 57 9.37 14.00 -1.42
C ALA A 57 9.57 14.96 -0.23
N ASP A 58 10.44 15.97 -0.40
CA ASP A 58 10.69 17.04 0.58
C ASP A 58 9.40 17.81 0.92
N ARG A 59 8.65 18.27 -0.09
CA ARG A 59 7.41 19.03 0.11
C ARG A 59 6.35 18.24 0.88
N ASN A 60 6.27 16.93 0.63
CA ASN A 60 5.29 16.08 1.29
C ASN A 60 5.81 15.50 2.62
N GLY A 61 7.10 15.65 2.92
CA GLY A 61 7.76 15.00 4.06
C GLY A 61 7.60 13.49 4.00
N VAL A 62 7.94 12.91 2.85
CA VAL A 62 7.96 11.46 2.59
C VAL A 62 9.41 11.02 2.47
N ASP A 63 9.82 10.05 3.27
CA ASP A 63 11.16 9.48 3.15
C ASP A 63 11.29 8.69 1.84
N TRP A 64 12.46 8.76 1.20
CA TRP A 64 12.75 8.04 -0.04
C TRP A 64 13.99 7.17 0.13
N HIS A 65 13.84 5.87 -0.09
CA HIS A 65 14.92 4.90 0.00
C HIS A 65 15.20 4.28 -1.37
N TYR A 66 16.43 4.46 -1.85
CA TYR A 66 16.88 3.80 -3.08
C TYR A 66 17.44 2.43 -2.73
N ILE A 67 17.03 1.40 -3.45
CA ILE A 67 17.58 0.05 -3.28
C ILE A 67 19.07 0.03 -3.64
N ASP A 68 19.83 -0.78 -2.92
CA ASP A 68 21.26 -0.94 -3.19
C ASP A 68 21.47 -1.73 -4.49
N PRO A 69 22.41 -1.32 -5.34
CA PRO A 69 22.81 -2.11 -6.50
C PRO A 69 23.22 -3.53 -6.08
N GLY A 70 22.64 -4.55 -6.73
CA GLY A 70 23.00 -5.95 -6.48
C GLY A 70 22.38 -6.59 -5.23
N LYS A 71 21.36 -5.98 -4.62
CA LYS A 71 20.59 -6.58 -3.51
C LYS A 71 19.17 -6.99 -3.94
N PRO A 72 19.01 -8.09 -4.72
CA PRO A 72 17.72 -8.52 -5.25
C PRO A 72 16.68 -8.83 -4.17
N GLN A 73 17.10 -9.15 -2.94
CA GLN A 73 16.17 -9.41 -1.84
C GLN A 73 15.35 -8.17 -1.45
N GLN A 74 15.88 -6.96 -1.65
CA GLN A 74 15.15 -5.72 -1.37
C GLN A 74 14.01 -5.47 -2.37
N ASN A 75 14.00 -6.19 -3.50
CA ASN A 75 13.11 -5.95 -4.63
C ASN A 75 12.31 -7.21 -5.04
N ALA A 76 12.46 -8.33 -4.32
CA ALA A 76 11.91 -9.63 -4.73
C ALA A 76 10.40 -9.61 -5.00
N PHE A 77 9.63 -8.81 -4.25
CA PHE A 77 8.21 -8.67 -4.49
C PHE A 77 7.89 -7.96 -5.80
N ILE A 78 8.49 -6.79 -6.05
CA ILE A 78 8.21 -6.05 -7.29
C ILE A 78 8.74 -6.81 -8.51
N GLU A 79 9.83 -7.57 -8.36
CA GLU A 79 10.32 -8.48 -9.41
C GLU A 79 9.28 -9.55 -9.75
N SER A 80 8.72 -10.22 -8.74
CA SER A 80 7.65 -11.20 -8.95
C SER A 80 6.40 -10.56 -9.57
N PHE A 81 6.00 -9.37 -9.10
CA PHE A 81 4.88 -8.62 -9.66
C PHE A 81 5.10 -8.27 -11.14
N ASN A 82 6.27 -7.74 -11.46
CA ASN A 82 6.64 -7.36 -12.83
C ASN A 82 6.74 -8.58 -13.75
N GLY A 83 7.18 -9.73 -13.23
CA GLY A 83 7.14 -11.02 -13.93
C GLY A 83 5.72 -11.40 -14.33
N SER A 84 4.80 -11.47 -13.37
CA SER A 84 3.39 -11.78 -13.65
C SER A 84 2.74 -10.79 -14.62
N LEU A 85 2.95 -9.48 -14.42
CA LEU A 85 2.40 -8.47 -15.33
C LEU A 85 2.92 -8.65 -16.77
N ARG A 86 4.21 -8.98 -16.91
CA ARG A 86 4.83 -9.21 -18.21
C ARG A 86 4.26 -10.45 -18.88
N ASP A 87 4.27 -11.57 -18.17
CA ASP A 87 3.96 -12.87 -18.74
C ASP A 87 2.47 -13.05 -19.03
N GLU A 88 1.60 -12.35 -18.32
CA GLU A 88 0.15 -12.55 -18.43
C GLU A 88 -0.58 -11.43 -19.15
N LEU A 89 0.03 -10.25 -19.28
CA LEU A 89 -0.58 -9.11 -19.96
C LEU A 89 0.32 -8.59 -21.08
N LEU A 90 1.53 -8.14 -20.75
CA LEU A 90 2.33 -7.40 -21.72
C LEU A 90 2.80 -8.28 -22.90
N ASN A 91 3.00 -9.57 -22.67
CA ASN A 91 3.39 -10.53 -23.71
C ASN A 91 2.18 -11.15 -24.45
N GLU A 92 1.01 -11.19 -23.82
CA GLU A 92 -0.18 -11.88 -24.35
C GLU A 92 -1.12 -10.94 -25.12
N GLU A 93 -1.02 -9.64 -24.90
CA GLU A 93 -1.94 -8.65 -25.47
C GLU A 93 -1.26 -7.74 -26.51
N LEU A 94 -1.99 -7.43 -27.58
CA LEU A 94 -1.64 -6.32 -28.49
C LEU A 94 -2.24 -5.02 -27.96
N PHE A 95 -1.48 -3.92 -28.01
CA PHE A 95 -1.95 -2.61 -27.56
C PHE A 95 -2.16 -1.67 -28.75
N ASP A 96 -3.42 -1.40 -29.09
CA ASP A 96 -3.75 -0.64 -30.31
C ASP A 96 -3.52 0.87 -30.13
N THR A 97 -3.81 1.37 -28.93
CA THR A 97 -3.68 2.78 -28.58
C THR A 97 -3.23 2.91 -27.13
N LEU A 98 -2.78 4.11 -26.77
CA LEU A 98 -2.42 4.39 -25.38
C LEU A 98 -3.62 4.25 -24.43
N ASP A 99 -4.83 4.60 -24.88
CA ASP A 99 -6.05 4.44 -24.09
C ASP A 99 -6.45 2.97 -23.94
N ASP A 100 -6.23 2.16 -24.98
CA ASP A 100 -6.37 0.70 -24.88
C ASP A 100 -5.39 0.11 -23.85
N ALA A 101 -4.12 0.51 -23.90
CA ALA A 101 -3.12 0.10 -22.91
C ALA A 101 -3.53 0.47 -21.48
N ARG A 102 -4.00 1.70 -21.25
CA ARG A 102 -4.50 2.15 -19.94
C ARG A 102 -5.68 1.30 -19.47
N ARG A 103 -6.63 0.99 -20.37
CA ARG A 103 -7.78 0.15 -20.06
C ARG A 103 -7.37 -1.27 -19.67
N LYS A 104 -6.49 -1.90 -20.45
CA LYS A 104 -6.00 -3.27 -20.19
C LYS A 104 -5.22 -3.35 -18.89
N LEU A 105 -4.34 -2.38 -18.61
CA LEU A 105 -3.65 -2.28 -17.32
C LEU A 105 -4.61 -2.10 -16.15
N ALA A 106 -5.67 -1.29 -16.31
CA ALA A 106 -6.67 -1.11 -15.26
C ALA A 106 -7.45 -2.40 -14.96
N LEU A 107 -7.82 -3.16 -16.00
CA LEU A 107 -8.50 -4.45 -15.86
C LEU A 107 -7.60 -5.48 -15.18
N TRP A 108 -6.35 -5.60 -15.63
CA TRP A 108 -5.40 -6.53 -15.02
C TRP A 108 -5.10 -6.16 -13.56
N ARG A 109 -4.92 -4.86 -13.24
CA ARG A 109 -4.75 -4.40 -11.85
C ARG A 109 -5.95 -4.76 -10.98
N TYR A 110 -7.16 -4.58 -11.50
CA TYR A 110 -8.39 -4.95 -10.79
C TYR A 110 -8.42 -6.45 -10.49
N ASP A 111 -8.13 -7.29 -11.47
CA ASP A 111 -8.05 -8.75 -11.30
C ASP A 111 -6.99 -9.14 -10.27
N TYR A 112 -5.76 -8.62 -10.40
CA TYR A 112 -4.66 -8.82 -9.47
C TYR A 112 -5.05 -8.48 -8.03
N ASN A 113 -5.66 -7.31 -7.80
CA ASN A 113 -6.00 -6.86 -6.46
C ASN A 113 -7.20 -7.59 -5.85
N THR A 114 -8.15 -8.07 -6.66
CA THR A 114 -9.48 -8.49 -6.17
C THR A 114 -9.80 -9.96 -6.32
N VAL A 115 -9.17 -10.65 -7.27
CA VAL A 115 -9.47 -12.05 -7.61
C VAL A 115 -8.35 -12.98 -7.15
N ARG A 116 -7.09 -12.55 -7.24
CA ARG A 116 -5.94 -13.43 -7.09
C ARG A 116 -5.50 -13.59 -5.64
N PRO A 117 -5.47 -14.83 -5.09
CA PRO A 117 -4.93 -15.08 -3.77
C PRO A 117 -3.40 -15.15 -3.79
N HIS A 118 -2.75 -14.59 -2.77
CA HIS A 118 -1.29 -14.60 -2.63
C HIS A 118 -0.90 -15.44 -1.41
N SER A 119 -0.01 -16.40 -1.60
CA SER A 119 0.47 -17.28 -0.51
C SER A 119 1.15 -16.48 0.61
N SER A 120 1.89 -15.42 0.27
CA SER A 120 2.48 -14.49 1.23
C SER A 120 1.47 -13.71 2.08
N LEU A 121 0.20 -13.68 1.67
CA LEU A 121 -0.91 -13.06 2.38
C LEU A 121 -1.84 -14.08 3.04
N GLY A 122 -1.38 -15.32 3.23
CA GLY A 122 -2.22 -16.40 3.77
C GLY A 122 -3.37 -16.78 2.82
N ASN A 123 -3.09 -16.79 1.51
CA ASN A 123 -4.04 -17.04 0.42
C ASN A 123 -5.20 -16.03 0.34
N ARG A 124 -4.98 -14.80 0.82
CA ARG A 124 -5.89 -13.68 0.63
C ARG A 124 -5.53 -12.90 -0.62
N THR A 125 -6.52 -12.22 -1.19
CA THR A 125 -6.26 -11.22 -2.24
C THR A 125 -5.65 -9.95 -1.62
N PRO A 126 -4.91 -9.14 -2.39
CA PRO A 126 -4.37 -7.88 -1.88
C PRO A 126 -5.44 -6.97 -1.25
N LYS A 127 -6.62 -6.88 -1.88
CA LYS A 127 -7.75 -6.13 -1.34
C LYS A 127 -8.25 -6.67 0.01
N GLN A 128 -8.32 -7.99 0.16
CA GLN A 128 -8.69 -8.62 1.44
C GLN A 128 -7.63 -8.36 2.52
N ALA A 129 -6.35 -8.38 2.17
CA ALA A 129 -5.26 -8.07 3.09
C ALA A 129 -5.31 -6.60 3.55
N ARG A 130 -5.54 -5.65 2.64
CA ARG A 130 -5.75 -4.23 2.99
C ARG A 130 -6.90 -4.06 3.98
N GLN A 131 -8.06 -4.64 3.68
CA GLN A 131 -9.22 -4.55 4.58
C GLN A 131 -8.92 -5.10 5.98
N ALA A 132 -8.14 -6.18 6.06
CA ALA A 132 -7.74 -6.74 7.35
C ALA A 132 -6.82 -5.80 8.15
N LEU A 133 -5.91 -5.08 7.47
CA LEU A 133 -5.05 -4.07 8.10
C LEU A 133 -5.86 -2.87 8.60
N GLU A 134 -6.79 -2.36 7.79
CA GLU A 134 -7.67 -1.24 8.16
C GLU A 134 -8.55 -1.57 9.37
N LEU A 135 -9.04 -2.81 9.48
CA LEU A 135 -9.80 -3.28 10.63
C LEU A 135 -8.95 -3.43 11.90
N PHE A 136 -7.68 -3.80 11.73
CA PHE A 136 -6.73 -3.92 12.84
C PHE A 136 -6.31 -2.54 13.35
N GLU A 137 -5.98 -1.60 12.47
CA GLU A 137 -5.62 -0.23 12.82
C GLU A 137 -6.82 0.59 13.33
N GLY A 138 -8.02 0.32 12.79
CA GLY A 138 -9.29 0.91 13.26
C GLY A 138 -9.80 0.33 14.57
N SER A 139 -9.28 -0.82 15.01
CA SER A 139 -9.50 -1.39 16.35
C SER A 139 -8.46 -0.86 17.34
N ALA A 140 -8.57 0.42 17.70
CA ALA A 140 -7.88 0.90 18.91
C ALA A 140 -8.34 0.05 20.12
N PRO A 141 -7.45 -0.37 21.04
CA PRO A 141 -7.80 -1.08 22.27
C PRO A 141 -8.44 -0.12 23.28
N ALA A 142 -9.62 0.41 22.96
CA ALA A 142 -10.41 1.29 23.83
C ALA A 142 -11.62 0.57 24.43
N ALA A 143 -11.55 -0.76 24.61
CA ALA A 143 -12.63 -1.55 25.19
C ALA A 143 -12.17 -2.51 26.31
N LEU A 144 -11.16 -2.12 27.08
CA LEU A 144 -10.86 -2.75 28.38
C LEU A 144 -10.66 -1.68 29.47
N ALA A 145 -11.58 -0.73 29.57
CA ALA A 145 -11.84 -0.11 30.87
C ALA A 145 -12.56 -1.16 31.72
N LYS A 146 -11.80 -1.92 32.51
CA LYS A 146 -12.38 -2.65 33.65
C LYS A 146 -12.86 -1.60 34.65
N PRO A 147 -14.12 -1.59 35.09
CA PRO A 147 -14.48 -0.85 36.28
C PRO A 147 -14.00 -1.64 37.50
N GLU A 148 -12.82 -1.30 38.02
CA GLU A 148 -12.52 -1.40 39.45
C GLU A 148 -12.93 -0.05 40.06
N THR A 149 -13.61 0.11 41.18
CA THR A 149 -14.22 -0.74 42.23
C THR A 149 -15.04 0.24 43.06
N ASP A 150 -16.11 -0.17 43.74
CA ASP A 150 -16.32 0.28 45.12
C ASP A 150 -17.30 -0.64 45.85
N ASP A 151 -16.72 -1.60 46.58
CA ASP A 151 -17.41 -2.47 47.52
C ASP A 151 -17.17 -1.90 48.92
N TYR A 152 -17.89 -0.83 49.27
CA TYR A 152 -17.93 -0.34 50.65
C TYR A 152 -18.98 -1.14 51.43
N GLN A 153 -18.55 -2.25 52.03
CA GLN A 153 -19.30 -2.90 53.10
C GLN A 153 -19.32 -2.00 54.33
N ASN A 154 -20.48 -1.44 54.65
CA ASN A 154 -20.71 -0.79 55.93
C ASN A 154 -21.31 -1.80 56.92
N GLN A 155 -20.45 -2.46 57.71
CA GLN A 155 -20.86 -3.21 58.89
C GLN A 155 -20.28 -2.56 60.15
N THR A 156 -21.15 -1.97 60.95
CA THR A 156 -21.20 -1.93 62.43
C THR A 156 -22.30 -0.91 62.79
N ARG A 157 -23.23 -1.06 63.75
CA ARG A 157 -23.46 -2.03 64.82
C ARG A 157 -24.91 -1.81 65.30
N ARG A 158 -25.62 -2.89 65.65
CA ARG A 158 -26.85 -2.84 66.46
C ARG A 158 -26.58 -2.13 67.79
N LEU A 159 -27.54 -1.33 68.27
CA LEU A 159 -27.94 -1.27 69.67
C LEU A 159 -29.45 -1.04 69.74
N SER A 160 -30.13 -1.99 70.37
CA SER A 160 -31.53 -2.00 70.76
C SER A 160 -31.76 -1.21 72.05
N SER A 161 -32.84 -0.43 72.12
CA SER A 161 -33.71 -0.19 73.28
C SER A 161 -34.99 0.46 72.78
#